data_AF-A0A4E9EPM7-F1
#
_entry.id   AF-A0A4E9EPM7-F1
#
_cell.length_a   1.000
_cell.length_b   1.000
_cell.length_c   1.000
_cell.angle_alpha   90.00
_cell.angle_beta   90.00
_cell.angle_gamma   90.00
#
_symmetry.space_group_name_H-M   'P 1'
#
loop_
_entity.id
_entity.type
_entity.pdbx_description
1 polymer ?
#
loop_
_entity_poly.entity_id
_entity_poly.type
_entity_poly.pdbx_seq_one_letter_code
_entity_poly.pdbx_strand_id
1 'polypeptide(L)'
;MDPFQQLPPEVRLEIMSHIHSHTTLWRLTQASPAMWNQYVVSKPALLKRFISSLDQVDNNNQELIQDAMAIIRFNESMGNSEKTLFLFDRWLVKCLPLFETHADITKLHHLFVRTSFFIEDYMTKATSPSPTEAYRSLPNITFIDTINNRVTLDDLTLAEKYRLFRAFLKVEVLAKIYDPRLKDSMDKDYYRENAQDLLEDLDSVVHETVLCVYAYVEASYGSIFA
;
A
#
# COMPACT_ATOMS: atom_id res chain seq x y z
N MET A 1 -15.97 26.52 18.07
CA MET A 1 -16.61 25.26 18.52
C MET A 1 -16.31 24.19 17.49
N ASP A 2 -16.04 22.96 17.93
CA ASP A 2 -15.83 21.81 17.03
C ASP A 2 -17.18 21.39 16.41
N PRO A 3 -17.39 21.56 15.08
CA PRO A 3 -18.67 21.25 14.46
C PRO A 3 -18.99 19.76 14.47
N PHE A 4 -17.97 18.89 14.55
CA PHE A 4 -18.16 17.44 14.56
C PHE A 4 -18.60 16.92 15.94
N GLN A 5 -18.48 17.72 17.00
CA GLN A 5 -18.88 17.32 18.34
C GLN A 5 -20.40 17.09 18.46
N GLN A 6 -21.19 17.78 17.64
CA GLN A 6 -22.65 17.61 17.60
C GLN A 6 -23.09 16.41 16.76
N LEU A 7 -22.19 15.81 15.99
CA LEU A 7 -22.51 14.68 15.13
C LEU A 7 -22.45 13.36 15.91
N PRO A 8 -23.44 12.47 15.71
CA PRO A 8 -23.38 11.11 16.22
C PRO A 8 -22.09 10.39 15.79
N PRO A 9 -21.53 9.49 16.63
CA PRO A 9 -20.35 8.69 16.28
C PRO A 9 -20.46 7.97 14.93
N GLU A 10 -21.65 7.50 14.59
CA GLU A 10 -21.94 6.77 13.35
C GLU A 10 -21.77 7.67 12.12
N VAL A 11 -22.22 8.93 12.21
CA VAL A 11 -22.07 9.92 11.13
C VAL A 11 -20.60 10.32 10.99
N ARG A 12 -19.88 10.51 12.11
CA ARG A 12 -18.43 10.79 12.08
C ARG A 12 -17.66 9.65 11.44
N LEU A 13 -17.99 8.40 11.78
CA LEU A 13 -17.40 7.22 11.17
C LEU A 13 -17.69 7.15 9.67
N GLU A 14 -18.92 7.44 9.25
CA GLU A 14 -19.31 7.42 7.85
C GLU A 14 -18.57 8.48 7.04
N ILE A 15 -18.42 9.70 7.57
CA ILE A 15 -17.59 10.74 6.95
C ILE A 15 -16.15 10.24 6.77
N MET A 16 -15.56 9.64 7.82
CA MET A 16 -14.21 9.12 7.76
C MET A 16 -14.05 7.96 6.77
N SER A 17 -15.06 7.10 6.59
CA SER A 17 -14.95 5.97 5.67
C SER A 17 -14.96 6.37 4.19
N HIS A 18 -15.34 7.62 3.88
CA HIS A 18 -15.24 8.16 2.53
C HIS A 18 -13.89 8.83 2.24
N ILE A 19 -13.05 9.02 3.27
CA ILE A 19 -11.73 9.63 3.15
C ILE A 19 -10.69 8.50 3.09
N HIS A 20 -10.09 8.34 1.92
CA HIS A 20 -9.09 7.30 1.65
C HIS A 20 -7.67 7.83 1.79
N SER A 21 -7.45 9.13 1.54
CA SER A 21 -6.15 9.76 1.78
C SER A 21 -5.85 9.83 3.27
N HIS A 22 -4.71 9.27 3.67
CA HIS A 22 -4.24 9.44 5.04
C HIS A 22 -3.89 10.91 5.33
N THR A 23 -3.45 11.67 4.32
CA THR A 23 -3.15 13.09 4.46
C THR A 23 -4.40 13.90 4.79
N THR A 24 -5.49 13.67 4.05
CA THR A 24 -6.80 14.31 4.32
C THR A 24 -7.33 13.90 5.69
N LEU A 25 -7.27 12.61 6.02
CA LEU A 25 -7.76 12.10 7.30
C LEU A 25 -6.96 12.69 8.47
N TRP A 26 -5.64 12.79 8.34
CA TRP A 26 -4.79 13.42 9.35
C TRP A 26 -5.20 14.87 9.60
N ARG A 27 -5.39 15.67 8.54
CA ARG A 27 -5.83 17.07 8.66
C ARG A 27 -7.17 17.21 9.37
N LEU A 28 -8.12 16.35 9.03
CA LEU A 28 -9.43 16.31 9.70
C LEU A 28 -9.28 16.06 11.20
N THR A 29 -8.42 15.13 11.59
CA THR A 29 -8.19 14.83 13.01
C THR A 29 -7.41 15.92 13.74
N GLN A 30 -6.53 16.66 13.06
CA GLN A 30 -5.86 17.83 13.64
C GLN A 30 -6.81 19.01 13.83
N ALA A 31 -7.77 19.18 12.91
CA ALA A 31 -8.74 20.27 12.96
C ALA A 31 -9.89 20.03 13.96
N SER A 32 -10.16 18.78 14.35
CA SER A 32 -11.29 18.41 15.21
C SER A 32 -10.92 17.35 16.25
N PRO A 33 -10.93 17.70 17.55
CA PRO A 33 -10.78 16.73 18.63
C PRO A 33 -11.84 15.62 18.62
N ALA A 34 -13.09 15.92 18.24
CA ALA A 34 -14.15 14.91 18.13
C ALA A 34 -13.85 13.89 17.02
N MET A 35 -13.22 14.32 15.93
CA MET A 35 -12.77 13.43 14.86
C MET A 35 -11.53 12.64 15.27
N TRP A 36 -10.55 13.25 15.94
CA TRP A 36 -9.40 12.52 16.49
C TRP A 36 -9.83 11.36 17.39
N ASN A 37 -10.73 11.61 18.33
CA ASN A 37 -11.23 10.58 19.25
C ASN A 37 -11.95 9.45 18.51
N GLN A 38 -12.74 9.77 17.48
CA GLN A 38 -13.40 8.78 16.64
C GLN A 38 -12.37 7.95 15.86
N TYR A 39 -11.39 8.60 15.24
CA TYR A 39 -10.37 7.95 14.42
C TYR A 39 -9.58 6.91 15.22
N VAL A 40 -9.12 7.26 16.43
CA VAL A 40 -8.34 6.36 17.30
C VAL A 40 -9.07 5.04 17.55
N VAL A 41 -10.39 5.08 17.76
CA VAL A 41 -11.21 3.88 18.02
C VAL A 41 -11.53 3.12 16.72
N SER A 42 -11.71 3.84 15.61
CA SER A 42 -12.24 3.27 14.37
C SER A 42 -11.20 2.88 13.32
N LYS A 43 -9.89 3.10 13.52
CA LYS A 43 -8.85 2.78 12.51
C LYS A 43 -8.97 1.36 11.93
N PRO A 44 -9.16 0.29 12.74
CA PRO A 44 -9.32 -1.07 12.22
C PRO A 44 -10.52 -1.22 11.29
N ALA A 45 -11.65 -0.58 11.64
CA ALA A 45 -12.87 -0.65 10.86
C ALA A 45 -12.76 0.13 9.55
N LEU A 46 -12.14 1.31 9.59
CA LEU A 46 -11.86 2.14 8.41
C LEU A 46 -10.96 1.41 7.41
N LEU A 47 -9.88 0.78 7.90
CA LEU A 47 -9.00 -0.02 7.05
C LEU A 47 -9.76 -1.19 6.41
N LYS A 48 -10.51 -1.96 7.20
CA LYS A 48 -11.28 -3.10 6.68
C LYS A 48 -12.27 -2.66 5.60
N ARG A 49 -13.00 -1.56 5.82
CA ARG A 49 -13.92 -0.99 4.82
C ARG A 49 -13.19 -0.61 3.54
N PHE A 50 -12.03 0.02 3.65
CA PHE A 50 -11.24 0.41 2.48
C PHE A 50 -10.70 -0.80 1.70
N ILE A 51 -10.18 -1.81 2.38
CA ILE A 51 -9.71 -3.04 1.71
C ILE A 51 -10.87 -3.75 1.04
N SER A 52 -12.02 -3.87 1.71
CA SER A 52 -13.21 -4.47 1.12
C SER A 52 -13.71 -3.71 -0.11
N SER A 53 -13.58 -2.38 -0.16
CA SER A 53 -13.94 -1.62 -1.37
C SER A 53 -12.96 -1.85 -2.51
N LEU A 54 -11.67 -2.00 -2.22
CA LEU A 54 -10.68 -2.37 -3.24
C LEU A 54 -10.89 -3.80 -3.77
N ASP A 55 -11.18 -4.76 -2.90
CA ASP A 55 -11.40 -6.17 -3.29
C ASP A 55 -12.64 -6.34 -4.18
N GLN A 56 -13.66 -5.47 -4.05
CA GLN A 56 -14.83 -5.47 -4.94
C GLN A 56 -14.46 -5.16 -6.39
N VAL A 57 -13.41 -4.39 -6.64
CA VAL A 57 -12.92 -4.09 -8.00
C VAL A 57 -12.35 -5.34 -8.66
N ASP A 58 -11.81 -6.26 -7.86
CA ASP A 58 -11.18 -7.51 -8.30
C ASP A 58 -12.12 -8.73 -8.25
N ASN A 59 -13.44 -8.51 -8.30
CA ASN A 59 -14.43 -9.58 -8.15
C ASN A 59 -14.22 -10.47 -6.90
N ASN A 60 -13.62 -9.93 -5.84
CA ASN A 60 -13.25 -10.64 -4.61
C ASN A 60 -12.20 -11.77 -4.78
N ASN A 61 -11.30 -11.66 -5.77
CA ASN A 61 -10.19 -12.61 -5.95
C ASN A 61 -9.10 -12.53 -4.86
N GLN A 62 -9.17 -11.52 -3.98
CA GLN A 62 -8.27 -11.34 -2.83
C GLN A 62 -6.78 -11.22 -3.20
N GLU A 63 -6.43 -10.95 -4.46
CA GLU A 63 -5.02 -10.90 -4.88
C GLU A 63 -4.24 -9.82 -4.12
N LEU A 64 -4.85 -8.65 -4.00
CA LEU A 64 -4.27 -7.48 -3.36
C LEU A 64 -3.95 -7.75 -1.88
N ILE A 65 -4.88 -8.40 -1.17
CA ILE A 65 -4.66 -8.75 0.24
C ILE A 65 -3.63 -9.87 0.39
N GLN A 66 -3.61 -10.86 -0.51
CA GLN A 66 -2.61 -11.93 -0.49
C GLN A 66 -1.19 -11.38 -0.65
N ASP A 67 -1.00 -10.41 -1.57
CA ASP A 67 0.28 -9.73 -1.74
C ASP A 67 0.66 -8.87 -0.52
N ALA A 68 -0.30 -8.15 0.06
CA ALA A 68 -0.07 -7.40 1.30
C ALA A 68 0.36 -8.31 2.47
N MET A 69 -0.29 -9.48 2.61
CA MET A 69 0.06 -10.47 3.62
C MET A 69 1.44 -11.08 3.35
N ALA A 70 1.79 -11.35 2.08
CA ALA A 70 3.12 -11.87 1.72
C ALA A 70 4.23 -10.92 2.19
N ILE A 71 4.08 -9.61 1.95
CA ILE A 71 5.04 -8.60 2.43
C ILE A 71 5.23 -8.69 3.94
N ILE A 72 4.13 -8.76 4.70
CA ILE A 72 4.18 -8.83 6.16
C ILE A 72 4.85 -10.12 6.62
N ARG A 73 4.46 -11.27 6.05
CA ARG A 73 4.94 -12.59 6.47
C ARG A 73 6.40 -12.84 6.08
N PHE A 74 6.83 -12.41 4.90
CA PHE A 74 8.23 -12.50 4.50
C PHE A 74 9.14 -11.67 5.41
N ASN A 75 8.69 -10.49 5.86
CA ASN A 75 9.43 -9.70 6.85
C ASN A 75 9.58 -10.45 8.19
N GLU A 76 8.59 -11.24 8.59
CA GLU A 76 8.59 -12.02 9.84
C GLU A 76 9.34 -13.36 9.74
N SER A 77 9.60 -13.84 8.53
CA SER A 77 10.32 -15.09 8.28
C SER A 77 11.78 -14.87 7.86
N MET A 78 12.21 -13.63 7.62
CA MET A 78 13.60 -13.32 7.27
C MET A 78 14.58 -13.97 8.25
N GLY A 79 15.54 -14.74 7.71
CA GLY A 79 16.52 -15.49 8.49
C GLY A 79 16.09 -16.89 8.92
N ASN A 80 14.86 -17.32 8.59
CA ASN A 80 14.41 -18.70 8.72
C ASN A 80 13.95 -19.23 7.36
N SER A 81 14.79 -20.07 6.74
CA SER A 81 14.60 -20.59 5.39
C SER A 81 13.36 -21.49 5.26
N GLU A 82 13.16 -22.41 6.20
CA GLU A 82 12.02 -23.35 6.16
C GLU A 82 10.68 -22.60 6.26
N LYS A 83 10.57 -21.65 7.19
CA LYS A 83 9.38 -20.84 7.37
C LYS A 83 9.12 -19.95 6.13
N THR A 84 10.18 -19.40 5.56
CA THR A 84 10.10 -18.55 4.37
C THR A 84 9.60 -19.33 3.17
N LEU A 85 10.17 -20.50 2.91
CA LEU A 85 9.76 -21.37 1.80
C LEU A 85 8.29 -21.78 1.94
N PHE A 86 7.88 -22.22 3.14
CA PHE A 86 6.48 -22.56 3.41
C PHE A 86 5.50 -21.40 3.13
N LEU A 87 5.88 -20.17 3.50
CA LEU A 87 5.05 -18.99 3.23
C LEU A 87 5.02 -18.63 1.74
N PHE A 88 6.15 -18.81 1.04
CA PHE A 88 6.26 -18.55 -0.38
C PHE A 88 5.33 -19.49 -1.18
N ASP A 89 5.39 -20.79 -0.91
CA ASP A 89 4.56 -21.80 -1.58
C ASP A 89 3.07 -21.51 -1.40
N ARG A 90 2.66 -21.12 -0.19
CA ARG A 90 1.26 -20.75 0.08
C ARG A 90 0.84 -19.47 -0.61
N TRP A 91 1.74 -18.51 -0.76
CA TRP A 91 1.45 -17.27 -1.46
C TRP A 91 1.29 -17.47 -2.98
N LEU A 92 2.08 -18.38 -3.59
CA LEU A 92 1.92 -18.76 -5.00
C LEU A 92 0.49 -19.23 -5.30
N VAL A 93 -0.05 -20.09 -4.42
CA VAL A 93 -1.43 -20.60 -4.53
C VAL A 93 -2.48 -19.70 -3.85
N LYS A 94 -2.13 -18.47 -3.48
CA LYS A 94 -3.03 -17.47 -2.85
C LYS A 94 -3.76 -17.98 -1.61
N CYS A 95 -3.07 -18.79 -0.81
CA CYS A 95 -3.59 -19.46 0.39
C CYS A 95 -2.85 -19.01 1.66
N LEU A 96 -2.35 -17.77 1.71
CA LEU A 96 -1.85 -17.23 2.97
C LEU A 96 -3.03 -16.99 3.93
N PRO A 97 -2.82 -17.25 5.24
CA PRO A 97 -3.83 -16.96 6.23
C PRO A 97 -4.15 -15.46 6.22
N LEU A 98 -5.45 -15.15 6.18
CA LEU A 98 -5.95 -13.78 6.25
C LEU A 98 -5.66 -13.18 7.64
N PHE A 99 -5.78 -11.85 7.73
CA PHE A 99 -5.48 -11.07 8.93
C PHE A 99 -6.53 -11.32 10.03
N GLU A 100 -6.27 -12.28 10.90
CA GLU A 100 -7.19 -12.64 12.00
C GLU A 100 -6.86 -11.91 13.31
N THR A 101 -5.60 -11.48 13.50
CA THR A 101 -5.15 -10.88 14.75
C THR A 101 -5.14 -9.35 14.73
N HIS A 102 -5.28 -8.73 15.91
CA HIS A 102 -5.10 -7.28 16.05
C HIS A 102 -3.71 -6.80 15.60
N ALA A 103 -2.68 -7.64 15.78
CA ALA A 103 -1.32 -7.33 15.34
C ALA A 103 -1.24 -7.28 13.80
N ASP A 104 -1.89 -8.21 13.11
CA ASP A 104 -1.94 -8.22 11.64
C ASP A 104 -2.66 -7.00 11.09
N ILE A 105 -3.80 -6.64 11.68
CA ILE A 105 -4.55 -5.43 11.30
C ILE A 105 -3.68 -4.17 11.45
N THR A 106 -2.89 -4.09 12.51
CA THR A 106 -1.99 -2.95 12.74
C THR A 106 -0.88 -2.89 11.68
N LYS A 107 -0.26 -4.03 11.37
CA LYS A 107 0.77 -4.11 10.32
C LYS A 107 0.21 -3.77 8.94
N LEU A 108 -1.00 -4.25 8.66
CA LEU A 108 -1.73 -3.95 7.44
C LEU A 108 -2.06 -2.47 7.33
N HIS A 109 -2.53 -1.85 8.43
CA HIS A 109 -2.77 -0.41 8.48
C HIS A 109 -1.49 0.37 8.15
N HIS A 110 -0.36 0.02 8.76
CA HIS A 110 0.92 0.67 8.47
C HIS A 110 1.36 0.48 7.02
N LEU A 111 1.22 -0.73 6.48
CA LEU A 111 1.55 -1.02 5.09
C LEU A 111 0.70 -0.15 4.14
N PHE A 112 -0.62 -0.16 4.30
CA PHE A 112 -1.52 0.62 3.46
C PHE A 112 -1.27 2.12 3.57
N VAL A 113 -1.09 2.66 4.77
CA VAL A 113 -0.77 4.07 4.96
C VAL A 113 0.54 4.44 4.27
N ARG A 114 1.58 3.61 4.42
CA ARG A 114 2.88 3.82 3.76
C ARG A 114 2.73 3.77 2.23
N THR A 115 2.01 2.78 1.71
CA THR A 115 1.75 2.64 0.28
C THR A 115 0.94 3.82 -0.26
N SER A 116 -0.08 4.30 0.45
CA SER A 116 -0.84 5.50 0.10
C SER A 116 0.08 6.70 -0.11
N PHE A 117 1.08 6.91 0.75
CA PHE A 117 2.01 8.03 0.58
C PHE A 117 2.80 7.97 -0.70
N PHE A 118 3.33 6.79 -1.03
CA PHE A 118 4.09 6.64 -2.26
C PHE A 118 3.20 6.77 -3.50
N ILE A 119 1.95 6.32 -3.43
CA ILE A 119 0.98 6.52 -4.51
C ILE A 119 0.69 8.01 -4.70
N GLU A 120 0.41 8.74 -3.63
CA GLU A 120 0.13 10.19 -3.71
C GLU A 120 1.33 10.98 -4.24
N ASP A 121 2.54 10.65 -3.80
CA ASP A 121 3.76 11.27 -4.32
C ASP A 121 3.97 10.95 -5.81
N TYR A 122 3.86 9.67 -6.19
CA TYR A 122 3.93 9.23 -7.57
C TYR A 122 2.95 9.99 -8.46
N MET A 123 1.67 10.04 -8.08
CA MET A 123 0.65 10.73 -8.86
C MET A 123 0.91 12.23 -8.95
N THR A 124 1.36 12.85 -7.85
CA THR A 124 1.71 14.28 -7.83
C THR A 124 2.88 14.59 -8.76
N LYS A 125 3.91 13.74 -8.78
CA LYS A 125 5.07 13.92 -9.66
C LYS A 125 4.73 13.62 -11.12
N ALA A 126 4.00 12.56 -11.39
CA ALA A 126 3.59 12.14 -12.72
C ALA A 126 2.67 13.15 -13.41
N THR A 127 1.87 13.89 -12.64
CA THR A 127 0.96 14.93 -13.13
C THR A 127 1.51 16.35 -13.03
N SER A 128 2.77 16.50 -12.57
CA SER A 128 3.40 17.80 -12.44
C SER A 128 3.60 18.47 -13.81
N PRO A 129 3.38 19.80 -13.93
CA PRO A 129 3.71 20.53 -15.16
C PRO A 129 5.23 20.56 -15.44
N SER A 130 6.06 20.31 -14.43
CA SER A 130 7.52 20.16 -14.56
C SER A 130 8.01 18.86 -13.87
N PRO A 131 7.84 17.69 -14.50
CA PRO A 131 8.19 16.39 -13.91
C PRO A 131 9.65 16.30 -13.48
N THR A 132 10.59 16.74 -14.32
CA THR A 132 12.03 16.68 -14.00
C THR A 132 12.36 17.39 -12.69
N GLU A 133 11.69 18.50 -12.36
CA GLU A 133 11.89 19.21 -11.11
C GLU A 133 11.21 18.49 -9.95
N ALA A 134 9.98 18.00 -10.17
CA ALA A 134 9.22 17.25 -9.17
C ALA A 134 9.99 15.99 -8.70
N TYR A 135 10.59 15.23 -9.61
CA TYR A 135 11.38 14.03 -9.28
C TYR A 135 12.73 14.32 -8.62
N ARG A 136 13.23 15.57 -8.59
CA ARG A 136 14.42 15.94 -7.79
C ARG A 136 14.14 15.93 -6.29
N SER A 137 12.88 16.08 -5.90
CA SER A 137 12.49 16.05 -4.49
C SER A 137 12.22 14.62 -4.03
N LEU A 138 12.78 14.28 -2.87
CA LEU A 138 12.37 13.08 -2.15
C LEU A 138 10.91 13.22 -1.72
N PRO A 139 10.16 12.11 -1.63
CA PRO A 139 8.78 12.16 -1.19
C PRO A 139 8.65 12.84 0.17
N ASN A 140 7.97 13.99 0.17
CA ASN A 140 7.87 14.81 1.38
C ASN A 140 6.70 14.31 2.24
N ILE A 141 7.04 13.64 3.35
CA ILE A 141 6.08 13.11 4.34
C ILE A 141 5.67 14.22 5.31
N THR A 142 5.28 15.38 4.81
CA THR A 142 4.75 16.47 5.64
C THR A 142 3.27 16.65 5.40
N PHE A 143 2.49 16.39 6.44
CA PHE A 143 1.03 16.53 6.43
C PHE A 143 0.54 17.98 6.51
N ILE A 144 1.47 18.90 6.77
CA ILE A 144 1.20 20.28 7.19
C ILE A 144 1.20 21.23 5.98
N ASP A 145 2.16 21.09 5.06
CA ASP A 145 2.40 22.06 3.98
C ASP A 145 2.21 21.48 2.58
N THR A 146 0.98 21.06 2.24
CA THR A 146 0.69 20.88 0.80
C THR A 146 0.07 22.16 0.27
N ILE A 147 0.90 22.94 -0.41
CA ILE A 147 0.46 23.86 -1.45
C ILE A 147 -0.52 23.09 -2.36
N ASN A 148 -1.60 23.75 -2.79
CA ASN A 148 -2.82 23.23 -3.44
C ASN A 148 -2.69 22.30 -4.68
N ASN A 149 -1.51 21.76 -4.99
CA ASN A 149 -1.24 20.98 -6.20
C ASN A 149 -0.88 19.50 -5.94
N ARG A 150 -1.08 18.97 -4.72
CA ARG A 150 -0.82 17.55 -4.44
C ARG A 150 -2.03 16.71 -4.84
N VAL A 151 -1.79 15.66 -5.64
CA VAL A 151 -2.79 14.63 -5.93
C VAL A 151 -2.88 13.70 -4.73
N THR A 152 -4.07 13.54 -4.18
CA THR A 152 -4.38 12.64 -3.08
C THR A 152 -5.11 11.40 -3.56
N LEU A 153 -5.20 10.37 -2.72
CA LEU A 153 -6.07 9.24 -3.05
C LEU A 153 -7.52 9.66 -3.23
N ASP A 154 -7.98 10.72 -2.57
CA ASP A 154 -9.38 11.14 -2.67
C ASP A 154 -9.74 11.66 -4.08
N ASP A 155 -8.74 12.08 -4.87
CA ASP A 155 -8.89 12.52 -6.26
C ASP A 155 -9.02 11.36 -7.26
N LEU A 156 -8.74 10.12 -6.82
CA LEU A 156 -8.72 8.93 -7.67
C LEU A 156 -10.03 8.14 -7.59
N THR A 157 -10.44 7.57 -8.71
CA THR A 157 -11.51 6.56 -8.75
C THR A 157 -11.10 5.30 -8.00
N LEU A 158 -12.08 4.49 -7.58
CA LEU A 158 -11.80 3.23 -6.88
C LEU A 158 -10.99 2.25 -7.74
N ALA A 159 -11.21 2.24 -9.07
CA ALA A 159 -10.46 1.42 -10.01
C ALA A 159 -8.99 1.87 -10.13
N GLU A 160 -8.73 3.17 -10.17
CA GLU A 160 -7.37 3.72 -10.18
C GLU A 160 -6.63 3.41 -8.88
N LYS A 161 -7.30 3.59 -7.73
CA LYS A 161 -6.79 3.20 -6.42
C LYS A 161 -6.37 1.72 -6.44
N TYR A 162 -7.28 0.83 -6.83
CA TYR A 162 -7.00 -0.60 -6.88
C TYR A 162 -5.78 -0.92 -7.75
N ARG A 163 -5.71 -0.38 -8.97
CA ARG A 163 -4.57 -0.59 -9.88
C ARG A 163 -3.24 -0.13 -9.28
N LEU A 164 -3.23 1.06 -8.68
CA LEU A 164 -2.02 1.62 -8.06
C LEU A 164 -1.61 0.81 -6.83
N PHE A 165 -2.52 0.49 -5.92
CA PHE A 165 -2.21 -0.37 -4.77
C PHE A 165 -1.68 -1.73 -5.21
N ARG A 166 -2.31 -2.37 -6.20
CA ARG A 166 -1.84 -3.64 -6.75
C ARG A 166 -0.42 -3.51 -7.29
N ALA A 167 -0.13 -2.50 -8.10
CA ALA A 167 1.21 -2.30 -8.67
C ALA A 167 2.28 -2.03 -7.60
N PHE A 168 2.01 -1.14 -6.64
CA PHE A 168 2.95 -0.84 -5.56
C PHE A 168 3.21 -2.05 -4.64
N LEU A 169 2.16 -2.82 -4.32
CA LEU A 169 2.32 -4.05 -3.53
C LEU A 169 3.07 -5.11 -4.32
N LYS A 170 2.82 -5.27 -5.62
CA LYS A 170 3.59 -6.18 -6.48
C LYS A 170 5.07 -5.83 -6.51
N VAL A 171 5.41 -4.55 -6.70
CA VAL A 171 6.82 -4.09 -6.66
C VAL A 171 7.46 -4.40 -5.31
N GLU A 172 6.78 -4.13 -4.19
CA GLU A 172 7.31 -4.46 -2.85
C GLU A 172 7.47 -5.97 -2.66
N VAL A 173 6.49 -6.79 -3.07
CA VAL A 173 6.60 -8.26 -2.99
C VAL A 173 7.80 -8.76 -3.79
N LEU A 174 7.96 -8.30 -5.04
CA LEU A 174 9.10 -8.65 -5.87
C LEU A 174 10.40 -8.24 -5.18
N ALA A 175 10.49 -7.01 -4.67
CA ALA A 175 11.67 -6.56 -3.93
C ALA A 175 11.99 -7.45 -2.72
N LYS A 176 10.99 -7.99 -2.02
CA LYS A 176 11.19 -8.95 -0.93
C LYS A 176 11.68 -10.30 -1.44
N ILE A 177 11.13 -10.79 -2.54
CA ILE A 177 11.53 -12.07 -3.13
C ILE A 177 12.99 -12.01 -3.59
N TYR A 178 13.39 -10.91 -4.22
CA TYR A 178 14.77 -10.68 -4.66
C TYR A 178 15.73 -10.21 -3.54
N ASP A 179 15.27 -10.02 -2.29
CA ASP A 179 16.14 -9.70 -1.16
C ASP A 179 17.13 -10.87 -0.93
N PRO A 180 18.46 -10.63 -0.84
CA PRO A 180 19.44 -11.71 -0.67
C PRO A 180 19.13 -12.62 0.52
N ARG A 181 18.59 -12.07 1.62
CA ARG A 181 18.25 -12.86 2.82
C ARG A 181 17.09 -13.82 2.59
N LEU A 182 16.19 -13.49 1.67
CA LEU A 182 15.09 -14.37 1.26
C LEU A 182 15.56 -15.32 0.16
N LYS A 183 16.24 -14.78 -0.85
CA LYS A 183 16.75 -15.53 -2.00
C LYS A 183 17.73 -16.63 -1.60
N ASP A 184 18.68 -16.34 -0.71
CA ASP A 184 19.66 -17.31 -0.23
C ASP A 184 19.03 -18.41 0.65
N SER A 185 17.79 -18.19 1.09
CA SER A 185 17.02 -19.15 1.87
C SER A 185 16.29 -20.19 0.99
N MET A 186 16.26 -19.99 -0.33
CA MET A 186 15.58 -20.83 -1.30
C MET A 186 16.59 -21.51 -2.23
N ASP A 187 16.25 -22.69 -2.75
CA ASP A 187 17.06 -23.32 -3.79
C ASP A 187 17.06 -22.47 -5.07
N LYS A 188 18.21 -22.41 -5.77
CA LYS A 188 18.39 -21.52 -6.93
C LYS A 188 17.50 -21.90 -8.11
N ASP A 189 17.26 -23.20 -8.33
CA ASP A 189 16.44 -23.69 -9.42
C ASP A 189 14.96 -23.47 -9.07
N TYR A 190 14.58 -23.75 -7.82
CA TYR A 190 13.24 -23.44 -7.31
C TYR A 190 12.88 -21.96 -7.42
N TYR A 191 13.81 -21.08 -7.06
CA TYR A 191 13.63 -19.64 -7.16
C TYR A 191 13.42 -19.19 -8.59
N ARG A 192 14.22 -19.70 -9.54
CA ARG A 192 14.11 -19.34 -10.96
C ARG A 192 12.75 -19.73 -11.51
N GLU A 193 12.32 -20.97 -11.27
CA GLU A 193 11.06 -21.50 -11.79
C GLU A 193 9.82 -20.81 -11.22
N ASN A 194 9.87 -20.30 -9.98
CA ASN A 194 8.65 -19.79 -9.33
C ASN A 194 8.62 -18.26 -9.16
N ALA A 195 9.76 -17.58 -9.11
CA ALA A 195 9.81 -16.12 -8.94
C ALA A 195 10.02 -15.35 -10.25
N GLN A 196 10.65 -15.96 -11.26
CA GLN A 196 10.89 -15.30 -12.55
C GLN A 196 9.60 -15.26 -13.39
N ASP A 197 8.88 -16.39 -13.45
CA ASP A 197 7.62 -16.57 -14.18
C ASP A 197 6.50 -15.63 -13.65
N LEU A 198 6.62 -15.21 -12.39
CA LEU A 198 5.64 -14.36 -11.70
C LEU A 198 5.54 -12.94 -12.29
N LEU A 199 6.57 -12.47 -13.01
CA LEU A 199 6.54 -11.21 -13.78
C LEU A 199 5.97 -11.41 -15.19
N GLU A 200 6.17 -12.60 -15.76
CA GLU A 200 5.75 -12.98 -17.11
C GLU A 200 4.25 -13.29 -17.15
N ASP A 201 3.69 -13.83 -16.06
CA ASP A 201 2.27 -14.16 -15.91
C ASP A 201 1.37 -12.96 -15.60
N LEU A 202 1.94 -11.76 -15.40
CA LEU A 202 1.14 -10.57 -15.15
C LEU A 202 0.39 -10.14 -16.43
N ASP A 203 -0.90 -9.82 -16.28
CA ASP A 203 -1.65 -9.15 -17.33
C ASP A 203 -0.89 -7.90 -17.84
N SER A 204 -0.93 -7.66 -19.14
CA SER A 204 -0.12 -6.62 -19.80
C SER A 204 -0.30 -5.24 -19.16
N VAL A 205 -1.50 -4.89 -18.71
CA VAL A 205 -1.78 -3.58 -18.09
C VAL A 205 -1.15 -3.50 -16.70
N VAL A 206 -1.19 -4.60 -15.95
CA VAL A 206 -0.57 -4.72 -14.63
C VAL A 206 0.93 -4.66 -14.75
N HIS A 207 1.49 -5.38 -15.73
CA HIS A 207 2.91 -5.40 -16.01
C HIS A 207 3.45 -3.99 -16.32
N GLU A 208 2.80 -3.24 -17.22
CA GLU A 208 3.17 -1.86 -17.52
C GLU A 208 3.08 -0.96 -16.28
N THR A 209 2.01 -1.08 -15.48
CA THR A 209 1.86 -0.28 -14.26
C THR A 209 2.96 -0.59 -13.24
N VAL A 210 3.34 -1.86 -13.09
CA VAL A 210 4.44 -2.31 -12.23
C VAL A 210 5.77 -1.70 -12.69
N LEU A 211 6.04 -1.68 -14.00
CA LEU A 211 7.25 -1.06 -14.56
C LEU A 211 7.29 0.45 -14.30
N CYS A 212 6.16 1.16 -14.46
CA CYS A 212 6.06 2.58 -14.14
C CYS A 212 6.35 2.87 -12.66
N VAL A 213 5.82 2.04 -11.75
CA VAL A 213 6.10 2.17 -10.32
C VAL A 213 7.57 1.87 -10.01
N TYR A 214 8.15 0.84 -10.63
CA TYR A 214 9.57 0.51 -10.47
C TYR A 214 10.46 1.66 -10.93
N ALA A 215 10.20 2.24 -12.10
CA ALA A 215 10.92 3.41 -12.62
C ALA A 215 10.77 4.63 -11.69
N TYR A 216 9.59 4.84 -11.09
CA TYR A 216 9.40 5.87 -10.08
C TYR A 216 10.26 5.64 -8.83
N VAL A 217 10.31 4.40 -8.33
CA VAL A 217 11.13 4.05 -7.16
C VAL A 217 12.61 4.29 -7.48
N GLU A 218 13.09 3.83 -8.64
CA GLU A 218 14.46 4.04 -9.09
C GLU A 218 14.79 5.53 -9.24
N ALA A 219 13.92 6.32 -9.88
CA ALA A 219 14.14 7.75 -10.07
C ALA A 219 14.11 8.54 -8.75
N SER A 220 13.21 8.19 -7.83
CA SER A 220 13.03 8.93 -6.57
C SER A 220 14.01 8.50 -5.48
N TYR A 221 14.48 7.25 -5.50
CA TYR A 221 15.28 6.66 -4.41
C TYR A 221 16.61 6.07 -4.86
N GLY A 222 16.87 5.90 -6.16
CA GLY A 222 18.10 5.30 -6.67
C GLY A 222 19.35 6.06 -6.22
N SER A 223 19.25 7.39 -6.07
CA SER A 223 20.34 8.22 -5.55
C SER A 223 20.68 7.99 -4.07
N ILE A 224 19.76 7.43 -3.28
CA ILE A 224 20.00 7.07 -1.87
C ILE A 224 20.76 5.75 -1.75
N PHE A 225 20.65 4.88 -2.75
CA PHE A 225 21.24 3.53 -2.75
C PHE A 225 22.43 3.38 -3.73
N ALA A 226 22.85 4.46 -4.39
CA ALA A 226 23.98 4.51 -5.33
C ALA A 226 25.33 4.73 -4.62
#